data_AF-A0A292RZL4-F1
#
_entry.id   AF-A0A292RZL4-F1
#
_cell.length_a   1.000
_cell.length_b   1.000
_cell.length_c   1.000
_cell.angle_alpha   90.00
_cell.angle_beta   90.00
_cell.angle_gamma   90.00
#
_symmetry.space_group_name_H-M   'P 1'
#
loop_
_entity.id
_entity.type
_entity.pdbx_description
1 polymer ?
#
loop_
_entity_poly.entity_id
_entity_poly.type
_entity_poly.pdbx_seq_one_letter_code
_entity_poly.pdbx_strand_id
1 'polypeptide(L)'
;MIVVRTPEHPLFNYTECKEMFEKYHDKLDVDEYDTVLKTTHFFSFIDWNKGELIGCIYFYKQDGRLYVTAFAGRKHHLINLECFKKSLTWYSCNIYAECKQKTAIICLLKSGFEKLEKDIYIYRRKSNG
;
A
#
# COMPACT_ATOMS: atom_id res chain seq x y z
N MET A 1 -13.02 3.44 -13.49
CA MET A 1 -13.50 3.69 -12.11
C MET A 1 -12.63 2.88 -11.18
N ILE A 2 -12.15 3.43 -10.05
CA ILE A 2 -11.30 2.67 -9.12
C ILE A 2 -12.17 1.87 -8.15
N VAL A 3 -12.00 0.56 -8.13
CA VAL A 3 -12.65 -0.37 -7.20
C VAL A 3 -11.61 -0.91 -6.23
N VAL A 4 -11.98 -1.03 -4.97
CA VAL A 4 -11.15 -1.61 -3.91
C VAL A 4 -11.76 -2.94 -3.50
N ARG A 5 -10.93 -3.98 -3.38
CA ARG A 5 -11.35 -5.29 -2.84
C ARG A 5 -10.40 -5.71 -1.72
N THR A 6 -10.98 -6.32 -0.69
CA THR A 6 -10.26 -7.03 0.36
C THR A 6 -10.31 -8.54 0.06
N PRO A 7 -9.47 -9.36 0.71
CA PRO A 7 -9.45 -10.81 0.48
C PRO A 7 -10.80 -11.51 0.68
N GLU A 8 -11.70 -10.96 1.50
CA GLU A 8 -13.02 -11.55 1.75
C GLU A 8 -14.00 -11.31 0.59
N HIS A 9 -13.66 -10.46 -0.38
CA HIS A 9 -14.54 -10.15 -1.50
C HIS A 9 -14.59 -11.33 -2.50
N PRO A 10 -15.77 -11.78 -2.97
CA PRO A 10 -15.88 -12.96 -3.85
C PRO A 10 -15.11 -12.86 -5.17
N LEU A 11 -14.90 -11.64 -5.66
CA LEU A 11 -14.14 -11.33 -6.87
C LEU A 11 -12.69 -10.92 -6.59
N PHE A 12 -12.14 -11.17 -5.41
CA PHE A 12 -10.74 -10.87 -5.14
C PHE A 12 -9.83 -11.76 -6.01
N ASN A 13 -8.91 -11.15 -6.77
CA ASN A 13 -8.02 -11.86 -7.68
C ASN A 13 -6.72 -12.23 -6.97
N TYR A 14 -6.70 -13.37 -6.29
CA TYR A 14 -5.52 -13.85 -5.55
C TYR A 14 -4.30 -14.04 -6.46
N THR A 15 -4.50 -14.64 -7.64
CA THR A 15 -3.41 -14.96 -8.56
C THR A 15 -2.68 -13.71 -9.02
N GLU A 16 -3.40 -12.71 -9.53
CA GLU A 16 -2.79 -11.48 -10.05
C GLU A 16 -2.14 -10.64 -8.93
N CYS A 17 -2.74 -10.63 -7.73
CA CYS A 17 -2.14 -9.96 -6.58
C CYS A 17 -0.84 -10.65 -6.14
N LYS A 18 -0.81 -12.00 -6.13
CA LYS A 18 0.38 -12.79 -5.81
C LYS A 18 1.50 -12.57 -6.83
N GLU A 19 1.19 -12.66 -8.12
CA GLU A 19 2.17 -12.40 -9.19
C GLU A 19 2.78 -10.99 -9.09
N MET A 20 1.96 -9.99 -8.78
CA MET A 20 2.47 -8.62 -8.57
C MET A 20 3.32 -8.52 -7.31
N PHE A 21 2.92 -9.17 -6.21
CA PHE A 21 3.68 -9.20 -4.97
C PHE A 21 5.06 -9.83 -5.18
N GLU A 22 5.13 -11.04 -5.74
CA GLU A 22 6.37 -11.79 -5.98
C GLU A 22 7.34 -11.02 -6.87
N LYS A 23 6.85 -10.30 -7.87
CA LYS A 23 7.67 -9.45 -8.75
C LYS A 23 8.43 -8.35 -7.99
N TYR A 24 7.95 -7.93 -6.83
CA TYR A 24 8.59 -6.94 -5.97
C TYR A 24 9.10 -7.52 -4.65
N HIS A 25 8.79 -8.79 -4.34
CA HIS A 25 9.11 -9.48 -3.09
C HIS A 25 10.62 -9.57 -2.86
N ASP A 26 11.41 -9.94 -3.87
CA ASP A 26 12.88 -9.98 -3.77
C ASP A 26 13.53 -8.62 -3.38
N LYS A 27 12.77 -7.53 -3.40
CA LYS A 27 13.22 -6.17 -3.09
C LYS A 27 12.58 -5.61 -1.82
N LEU A 28 11.79 -6.40 -1.12
CA LEU A 28 11.05 -6.07 0.08
C LEU A 28 11.39 -7.10 1.15
N ASP A 29 11.83 -6.64 2.31
CA ASP A 29 12.08 -7.50 3.47
C ASP A 29 10.73 -7.79 4.15
N VAL A 30 9.91 -8.64 3.52
CA VAL A 30 8.51 -8.90 3.90
C VAL A 30 8.19 -10.39 3.89
N ASP A 31 7.25 -10.80 4.73
CA ASP A 31 6.75 -12.18 4.81
C ASP A 31 6.23 -12.71 3.47
N GLU A 32 6.02 -14.02 3.38
CA GLU A 32 5.36 -14.63 2.23
C GLU A 32 3.94 -14.09 2.02
N TYR A 33 3.49 -14.09 0.76
CA TYR A 33 2.21 -13.49 0.35
C TYR A 33 1.01 -13.98 1.17
N ASP A 34 0.91 -15.28 1.43
CA ASP A 34 -0.20 -15.88 2.17
C ASP A 34 -0.19 -15.46 3.65
N THR A 35 0.99 -15.23 4.22
CA THR A 35 1.13 -14.69 5.57
C THR A 35 0.68 -13.23 5.60
N VAL A 36 1.15 -12.41 4.65
CA VAL A 36 0.74 -11.01 4.50
C VAL A 36 -0.78 -10.89 4.39
N LEU A 37 -1.44 -11.73 3.57
CA LEU A 37 -2.90 -11.69 3.44
C LEU A 37 -3.64 -11.97 4.75
N LYS A 38 -3.09 -12.82 5.63
CA LYS A 38 -3.74 -13.24 6.88
C LYS A 38 -3.47 -12.30 8.05
N THR A 39 -2.32 -11.63 8.06
CA THR A 39 -1.85 -10.85 9.20
C THR A 39 -2.00 -9.34 9.01
N THR A 40 -2.40 -8.90 7.81
CA THR A 40 -2.47 -7.48 7.44
C THR A 40 -3.85 -7.11 6.91
N HIS A 41 -4.18 -5.82 6.94
CA HIS A 41 -5.34 -5.31 6.21
C HIS A 41 -4.93 -5.09 4.75
N PHE A 42 -5.20 -6.07 3.91
CA PHE A 42 -4.80 -6.08 2.51
C PHE A 42 -5.88 -5.53 1.58
N PHE A 43 -5.47 -4.73 0.60
CA PHE A 43 -6.36 -4.11 -0.38
C PHE A 43 -5.79 -4.20 -1.79
N SER A 44 -6.57 -4.72 -2.73
CA SER A 44 -6.30 -4.64 -4.16
C SER A 44 -7.08 -3.49 -4.79
N PHE A 45 -6.42 -2.68 -5.61
CA PHE A 45 -7.02 -1.58 -6.37
C PHE A 45 -7.13 -1.95 -7.84
N ILE A 46 -8.32 -1.82 -8.41
CA ILE A 46 -8.65 -2.29 -9.75
C ILE A 46 -9.22 -1.13 -10.57
N ASP A 47 -8.77 -0.97 -11.82
CA ASP A 47 -9.46 -0.12 -12.79
C ASP A 47 -10.62 -0.92 -13.38
N TRP A 48 -11.82 -0.70 -12.87
CA TRP A 48 -13.04 -1.40 -13.29
C TRP A 48 -13.30 -1.29 -14.79
N ASN A 49 -12.92 -0.19 -15.43
CA ASN A 49 -13.20 0.01 -16.85
C ASN A 49 -12.34 -0.89 -17.74
N LYS A 50 -11.19 -1.32 -17.22
CA LYS A 50 -10.23 -2.18 -17.92
C LYS A 50 -10.17 -3.60 -17.37
N GLY A 51 -10.66 -3.80 -16.15
CA GLY A 51 -10.52 -5.06 -15.42
C GLY A 51 -9.09 -5.33 -14.94
N GLU A 52 -8.22 -4.32 -14.88
CA GLU A 52 -6.79 -4.46 -14.61
C GLU A 52 -6.45 -4.12 -13.15
N LEU A 53 -5.56 -4.90 -12.53
CA LEU A 53 -4.98 -4.56 -11.22
C LEU A 53 -4.04 -3.35 -11.34
N ILE A 54 -4.38 -2.29 -10.62
CA ILE A 54 -3.57 -1.07 -10.50
C ILE A 54 -2.38 -1.35 -9.56
N GLY A 55 -2.69 -1.90 -8.40
CA GLY A 55 -1.72 -2.22 -7.36
C GLY A 55 -2.40 -2.71 -6.09
N CYS A 56 -1.57 -3.14 -5.15
CA CYS A 56 -2.01 -3.56 -3.83
C CYS A 56 -1.35 -2.70 -2.76
N ILE A 57 -2.09 -2.50 -1.67
CA ILE A 57 -1.66 -1.77 -0.49
C ILE A 57 -2.09 -2.59 0.71
N TYR A 58 -1.20 -2.75 1.69
CA TYR A 58 -1.58 -3.38 2.94
C TYR A 58 -1.04 -2.60 4.14
N PHE A 59 -1.78 -2.73 5.24
CA PHE A 59 -1.45 -2.09 6.52
C PHE A 59 -1.28 -3.13 7.60
N TYR A 60 -0.28 -2.94 8.45
CA TYR A 60 0.04 -3.88 9.53
C TYR A 60 0.45 -3.13 10.79
N LYS A 61 0.26 -3.75 11.95
CA LYS A 61 0.69 -3.18 13.23
C LYS A 61 2.03 -3.76 13.62
N GLN A 62 2.94 -2.89 14.02
CA GLN A 62 4.24 -3.25 14.58
C GLN A 62 4.60 -2.25 15.68
N ASP A 63 4.96 -2.75 16.86
CA ASP A 63 5.35 -1.93 18.02
C ASP A 63 4.33 -0.82 18.37
N GLY A 64 3.04 -1.14 18.26
CA GLY A 64 1.93 -0.20 18.53
C GLY A 64 1.71 0.88 17.45
N ARG A 65 2.47 0.85 16.35
CA ARG A 65 2.36 1.77 15.21
C ARG A 65 1.70 1.08 14.02
N LEU A 66 0.97 1.84 13.20
CA LEU A 66 0.37 1.35 11.96
C LEU A 66 1.30 1.65 10.80
N TYR A 67 1.79 0.60 10.13
CA TYR A 67 2.64 0.71 8.96
C TYR A 67 1.85 0.46 7.67
N VAL A 68 2.33 1.00 6.55
CA VAL A 68 1.80 0.78 5.21
C VAL A 68 2.92 0.34 4.26
N THR A 69 2.58 -0.63 3.41
CA THR A 69 3.40 -1.05 2.27
C THR A 69 2.53 -1.15 1.03
N ALA A 70 3.12 -0.88 -0.14
CA ALA A 70 2.41 -0.90 -1.41
C ALA A 70 3.29 -1.43 -2.53
N PHE A 71 2.66 -2.10 -3.50
CA PHE A 71 3.29 -2.60 -4.72
C PHE A 71 2.32 -2.40 -5.89
N ALA A 72 2.81 -1.91 -7.01
CA ALA A 72 1.96 -1.49 -8.12
C ALA A 72 2.64 -1.66 -9.49
N GLY A 73 1.82 -1.69 -10.53
CA GLY A 73 2.29 -1.67 -11.91
C GLY A 73 3.11 -0.41 -12.24
N ARG A 74 4.15 -0.57 -13.06
CA ARG A 74 4.93 0.58 -13.58
C ARG A 74 4.07 1.37 -14.59
N LYS A 75 4.42 2.63 -14.85
CA LYS A 75 3.76 3.55 -15.82
C LYS A 75 2.36 4.07 -15.42
N HIS A 76 1.85 3.70 -14.26
CA HIS A 76 0.56 4.15 -13.71
C HIS A 76 0.72 5.11 -12.52
N HIS A 77 1.73 5.99 -12.55
CA HIS A 77 2.15 6.77 -11.38
C HIS A 77 1.05 7.66 -10.77
N LEU A 78 0.21 8.29 -11.59
CA LEU A 78 -0.85 9.18 -11.10
C LEU A 78 -1.96 8.40 -10.39
N ILE A 79 -2.47 7.34 -11.02
CA ILE A 79 -3.53 6.51 -10.44
C ILE A 79 -3.03 5.73 -9.21
N ASN A 80 -1.78 5.27 -9.21
CA ASN A 80 -1.17 4.65 -8.03
C ASN A 80 -1.10 5.63 -6.86
N LEU A 81 -0.71 6.89 -7.12
CA LEU A 81 -0.65 7.93 -6.10
C LEU A 81 -2.05 8.27 -5.55
N GLU A 82 -3.06 8.29 -6.42
CA GLU A 82 -4.45 8.51 -6.02
C GLU A 82 -4.97 7.36 -5.12
N CYS A 83 -4.76 6.11 -5.53
CA CYS A 83 -5.12 4.92 -4.75
C CYS A 83 -4.44 4.93 -3.39
N PHE A 84 -3.14 5.25 -3.35
CA PHE A 84 -2.37 5.34 -2.13
C PHE A 84 -2.87 6.45 -1.21
N LYS A 85 -3.06 7.68 -1.72
CA LYS A 85 -3.64 8.76 -0.91
C LYS A 85 -5.02 8.43 -0.36
N LYS A 86 -5.85 7.75 -1.16
CA LYS A 86 -7.17 7.29 -0.74
C LYS A 86 -7.10 6.28 0.41
N SER A 87 -6.15 5.34 0.38
CA SER A 87 -6.04 4.34 1.45
C SER A 87 -5.62 4.94 2.79
N LEU A 88 -4.83 6.01 2.79
CA LEU A 88 -4.40 6.70 4.00
C LEU A 88 -5.56 7.34 4.78
N THR A 89 -6.69 7.64 4.12
CA THR A 89 -7.83 8.28 4.79
C THR A 89 -8.70 7.30 5.59
N TRP A 90 -8.47 5.99 5.44
CA TRP A 90 -9.23 4.94 6.14
C TRP A 90 -8.85 4.80 7.62
N TYR A 91 -7.75 5.41 8.04
CA TYR A 91 -7.27 5.35 9.41
C TYR A 91 -7.23 6.74 10.04
N SER A 92 -7.59 6.81 11.31
CA SER A 92 -7.59 8.05 12.11
C SER A 92 -6.27 8.30 12.85
N CYS A 93 -5.29 7.40 12.75
CA CYS A 93 -3.99 7.50 13.41
C CYS A 93 -2.86 7.90 12.45
N ASN A 94 -1.67 8.15 13.01
CA ASN A 94 -0.46 8.30 12.22
C ASN A 94 -0.12 6.99 11.51
N ILE A 95 0.32 7.09 10.26
CA ILE A 95 0.68 5.95 9.42
C ILE A 95 2.17 6.04 9.11
N TYR A 96 2.88 4.93 9.27
CA TYR A 96 4.32 4.84 9.08
C TYR A 96 4.62 4.05 7.81
N ALA A 97 5.77 4.31 7.19
CA ALA A 97 6.26 3.52 6.06
C ALA A 97 7.78 3.35 6.19
N GLU A 98 8.26 2.12 6.05
CA GLU A 98 9.68 1.84 5.90
C GLU A 98 10.01 1.71 4.41
N CYS A 99 10.99 2.47 3.92
CA CYS A 99 11.35 2.47 2.52
C CYS A 99 12.79 2.91 2.25
N LYS A 100 13.54 2.06 1.53
CA LYS A 100 14.91 2.32 1.06
C LYS A 100 14.99 2.70 -0.42
N GLN A 101 13.92 2.44 -1.18
CA GLN A 101 13.91 2.63 -2.63
C GLN A 101 13.56 4.07 -2.99
N LYS A 102 14.50 4.79 -3.66
CA LYS A 102 14.36 6.22 -3.99
C LYS A 102 13.03 6.58 -4.70
N THR A 103 12.56 5.74 -5.62
CA THR A 103 11.31 5.98 -6.36
C THR A 103 10.08 5.89 -5.47
N ALA A 104 10.04 4.92 -4.56
CA ALA A 104 8.97 4.76 -3.58
C ALA A 104 9.02 5.88 -2.52
N ILE A 105 10.21 6.30 -2.09
CA ILE A 105 10.39 7.48 -1.22
C ILE A 105 9.76 8.73 -1.85
N ILE A 106 10.01 8.99 -3.14
CA ILE A 106 9.39 10.13 -3.84
C ILE A 106 7.85 10.03 -3.81
N CYS A 107 7.29 8.82 -3.95
CA CYS A 107 5.86 8.61 -3.88
C CYS A 107 5.30 8.87 -2.47
N LEU A 108 6.00 8.44 -1.42
CA LEU A 108 5.65 8.74 -0.04
C LEU A 108 5.60 10.25 0.22
N LEU A 109 6.66 10.96 -0.16
CA LEU A 109 6.74 12.42 0.01
C LEU A 109 5.61 13.14 -0.76
N LYS A 110 5.33 12.74 -2.01
CA LYS A 110 4.20 13.27 -2.79
C LYS A 110 2.82 12.92 -2.22
N SER A 111 2.77 11.93 -1.33
CA SER A 111 1.56 11.52 -0.61
C SER A 111 1.35 12.26 0.70
N GLY A 112 2.29 13.13 1.09
CA GLY A 112 2.24 13.88 2.34
C GLY A 112 2.92 13.18 3.52
N PHE A 113 3.74 12.15 3.26
CA PHE A 113 4.65 11.63 4.29
C PHE A 113 5.83 12.58 4.48
N GLU A 114 6.31 12.62 5.71
CA GLU A 114 7.53 13.32 6.12
C GLU A 114 8.58 12.28 6.52
N LYS A 115 9.86 12.60 6.32
CA LYS A 115 10.94 11.74 6.82
C LYS A 115 11.00 11.87 8.35
N LEU A 116 10.94 10.74 9.06
CA LEU A 116 11.05 10.70 10.51
C LEU A 116 12.46 10.29 10.94
N GLU A 117 12.95 9.16 10.43
CA GLU A 117 14.26 8.58 10.76
C GLU A 117 14.93 8.02 9.50
N LYS A 118 16.04 7.27 9.66
CA LYS A 118 16.65 6.54 8.54
C LYS A 118 15.64 5.52 8.01
N ASP A 119 15.33 5.62 6.72
CA ASP A 119 14.40 4.76 6.00
C ASP A 119 12.95 4.72 6.53
N ILE A 120 12.61 5.52 7.56
CA ILE A 120 11.26 5.58 8.16
C ILE A 120 10.61 6.93 7.85
N TYR A 121 9.36 6.86 7.40
CA TYR A 121 8.52 7.99 7.02
C TYR A 121 7.20 7.95 7.78
N ILE A 122 6.62 9.12 8.04
CA ILE A 122 5.36 9.27 8.77
C ILE A 122 4.38 10.15 8.00
N TYR A 123 3.15 9.67 7.85
CA TYR A 123 1.98 10.46 7.49
C TYR A 123 1.25 10.84 8.77
N ARG A 124 1.28 12.13 9.10
CA ARG A 124 0.62 12.65 10.30
C ARG A 124 -0.84 12.89 10.01
N ARG A 125 -1.73 12.20 10.73
CA ARG A 125 -3.14 12.57 10.69
C ARG A 125 -3.29 13.87 11.44
N LYS A 126 -3.83 14.90 10.77
CA LYS A 126 -4.25 16.11 11.48
C LYS A 126 -5.36 15.71 12.44
N SER A 127 -5.10 15.80 13.75
CA SER A 127 -6.18 15.85 14.72
C SER A 127 -7.05 17.03 14.32
N ASN A 128 -8.28 16.75 13.89
CA ASN A 128 -9.28 17.80 13.89
C ASN A 128 -9.46 18.14 15.37
N GLY A 129 -8.92 19.29 15.78
CA GLY A 129 -9.20 19.86 17.10
C GLY A 129 -10.68 20.19 17.25
#